data_AF-A0A8B5XJE6-F1
#
_entry.id   AF-A0A8B5XJE6-F1
#
_cell.length_a   1.000
_cell.length_b   1.000
_cell.length_c   1.000
_cell.angle_alpha   90.00
_cell.angle_beta   90.00
_cell.angle_gamma   90.00
#
_symmetry.space_group_name_H-M   'P 1'
#
loop_
_entity.id
_entity.type
_entity.pdbx_description
1 polymer ?
#
loop_
_entity_poly.entity_id
_entity_poly.type
_entity_poly.pdbx_seq_one_letter_code
_entity_poly.pdbx_strand_id
1 'polypeptide(L)'
;MSDNSNGGDSGIYRYEDILRAIGRYIDEEGMQDVVVLQTDEEMNVHGYRNISPAGGIRPRLVNHTFTAEELKQIDDESRKRRGKGSRFWG
;
A
#
# COMPACT_ATOMS: atom_id res chain seq x y z
N MET A 1 10.76 -34.12 17.34
CA MET A 1 9.57 -33.24 17.43
C MET A 1 9.96 -31.92 16.81
N SER A 2 9.69 -31.76 15.51
CA SER A 2 9.97 -30.52 14.80
C SER A 2 8.79 -29.59 15.05
N ASP A 3 9.02 -28.54 15.82
CA ASP A 3 8.05 -27.47 16.01
C ASP A 3 7.99 -26.69 14.69
N ASN A 4 7.01 -27.03 13.87
CA ASN A 4 6.76 -26.39 12.58
C ASN A 4 5.78 -25.24 12.81
N SER A 5 6.21 -24.26 13.60
CA SER A 5 5.49 -23.00 13.79
C SER A 5 5.73 -22.07 12.60
N ASN A 6 5.37 -22.54 11.39
CA ASN A 6 5.20 -21.67 10.23
C ASN A 6 3.81 -21.01 10.27
N GLY A 7 3.42 -20.57 11.47
CA GLY A 7 2.31 -19.65 11.69
C GLY A 7 2.88 -18.25 11.69
N GLY A 8 3.39 -17.82 10.53
CA GLY A 8 3.74 -16.42 10.31
C GLY A 8 2.55 -15.59 10.75
N ASP A 9 2.80 -14.66 11.67
CA ASP A 9 1.84 -13.77 12.27
C ASP A 9 1.06 -13.06 11.16
N SER A 10 0.00 -13.69 10.68
CA SER A 10 -1.05 -13.06 9.88
C SER A 10 -1.84 -12.19 10.85
N GLY A 11 -1.15 -11.26 11.50
CA GLY A 11 -1.75 -10.10 12.11
C GLY A 11 -2.47 -9.41 10.98
N ILE A 12 -3.75 -9.74 10.83
CA ILE A 12 -4.58 -9.42 9.67
C ILE A 12 -4.54 -7.90 9.51
N TYR A 13 -3.65 -7.41 8.65
CA TYR A 13 -3.61 -6.01 8.30
C TYR A 13 -4.99 -5.66 7.76
N ARG A 14 -5.52 -4.50 8.15
CA ARG A 14 -6.81 -4.10 7.57
C ARG A 14 -6.55 -3.73 6.12
N TYR A 15 -7.08 -4.51 5.18
CA TYR A 15 -6.99 -4.21 3.75
C TYR A 15 -7.39 -2.76 3.44
N GLU A 16 -8.38 -2.21 4.16
CA GLU A 16 -8.76 -0.81 4.03
C GLU A 16 -7.59 0.16 4.32
N ASP A 17 -6.83 -0.08 5.38
CA ASP A 17 -5.71 0.77 5.79
C ASP A 17 -4.56 0.65 4.77
N ILE A 18 -4.27 -0.58 4.32
CA ILE A 18 -3.27 -0.87 3.27
C ILE A 18 -3.66 -0.21 1.94
N LEU A 19 -4.88 -0.45 1.45
CA LEU A 19 -5.36 0.11 0.18
C LEU A 19 -5.46 1.64 0.24
N ARG A 20 -5.71 2.23 1.41
CA ARG A 20 -5.69 3.69 1.58
C ARG A 20 -4.28 4.25 1.44
N ALA A 21 -3.26 3.58 1.98
CA ALA A 21 -1.86 3.97 1.80
C ALA A 21 -1.42 3.80 0.35
N ILE A 22 -1.77 2.69 -0.29
CA ILE A 22 -1.52 2.46 -1.72
C ILE A 22 -2.21 3.52 -2.59
N GLY A 23 -3.47 3.85 -2.29
CA GLY A 23 -4.21 4.89 -3.00
C GLY A 23 -3.53 6.25 -2.90
N ARG A 24 -3.06 6.61 -1.71
CA ARG A 24 -2.28 7.83 -1.50
C ARG A 24 -0.98 7.83 -2.32
N TYR A 25 -0.26 6.70 -2.36
CA TYR A 25 0.94 6.55 -3.18
C TYR A 25 0.62 6.73 -4.67
N ILE A 26 -0.46 6.13 -5.16
CA ILE A 26 -0.93 6.29 -6.56
C ILE A 26 -1.20 7.77 -6.89
N ASP A 27 -1.87 8.49 -5.98
CA ASP A 27 -2.17 9.91 -6.14
C ASP A 27 -0.89 10.77 -6.15
N GLU A 28 0.01 10.55 -5.19
CA GLU A 28 1.29 11.27 -5.06
C GLU A 28 2.19 11.05 -6.29
N GLU A 29 2.18 9.83 -6.83
CA GLU A 29 2.91 9.47 -8.03
C GLU A 29 2.15 9.85 -9.33
N GLY A 30 0.94 10.40 -9.24
CA GLY A 30 0.13 10.78 -10.41
C GLY A 30 -0.07 9.62 -11.40
N MET A 31 -0.26 8.40 -10.87
CA MET A 31 -0.41 7.19 -11.67
C MET A 31 -1.83 7.04 -12.22
N GLN A 32 -1.94 6.51 -13.43
CA GLN A 32 -3.18 6.11 -14.09
C GLN A 32 -3.03 4.67 -14.62
N ASP A 33 -4.15 4.07 -15.02
CA ASP A 33 -4.20 2.70 -15.55
C ASP A 33 -3.48 1.69 -14.62
N VAL A 34 -3.85 1.75 -13.33
CA VAL A 34 -3.15 1.08 -12.25
C VAL A 34 -3.66 -0.35 -12.03
N VAL A 35 -2.73 -1.29 -11.87
CA VAL A 35 -2.95 -2.64 -11.39
C VAL A 35 -2.34 -2.77 -10.00
N VAL A 36 -3.13 -3.24 -9.03
CA VAL A 36 -2.65 -3.64 -7.70
C VAL A 36 -2.79 -5.15 -7.59
N LEU A 37 -1.68 -5.84 -7.30
CA LEU A 37 -1.64 -7.30 -7.19
C LEU A 37 -0.98 -7.72 -5.87
N GLN A 38 -1.73 -8.46 -5.07
CA GLN A 38 -1.20 -9.12 -3.89
C GLN A 38 -0.55 -10.46 -4.25
N THR A 39 0.65 -10.71 -3.74
CA THR A 39 1.28 -12.04 -3.68
C THR A 39 1.28 -12.54 -2.24
N ASP A 40 1.92 -13.68 -1.95
CA ASP A 40 1.91 -14.27 -0.60
C ASP A 40 2.47 -13.31 0.48
N GLU A 41 3.43 -12.44 0.14
CA GLU A 41 4.12 -11.55 1.10
C GLU A 41 4.09 -10.06 0.73
N GLU A 42 3.69 -9.70 -0.49
CA GLU A 42 3.88 -8.35 -1.03
C GLU A 42 2.64 -7.81 -1.75
N MET A 43 2.60 -6.48 -1.92
CA MET A 43 1.63 -5.79 -2.77
C MET A 43 2.37 -5.07 -3.91
N ASN A 44 2.15 -5.50 -5.13
CA ASN A 44 2.74 -4.90 -6.32
C ASN A 44 1.77 -3.88 -6.93
N VAL A 45 2.28 -2.69 -7.24
CA VAL A 45 1.53 -1.60 -7.88
C VAL A 45 2.23 -1.22 -9.16
N HIS A 46 1.54 -1.43 -10.28
CA HIS A 46 2.01 -1.08 -11.62
C HIS A 46 1.04 -0.08 -12.25
N GLY A 47 1.55 0.90 -12.97
CA GLY A 47 0.71 1.83 -13.70
C GLY A 47 1.53 2.79 -14.55
N TYR A 48 0.87 3.79 -15.13
CA TYR A 48 1.52 4.76 -15.98
C TYR A 48 1.43 6.16 -15.38
N ARG A 49 2.55 6.88 -15.38
CA ARG A 49 2.57 8.33 -15.16
C ARG A 49 2.55 9.03 -16.50
N ASN A 50 1.61 9.95 -16.68
CA ASN A 50 1.61 10.85 -17.83
C ASN A 50 2.63 11.96 -17.59
N ILE A 51 3.74 11.93 -18.33
CA ILE A 51 4.69 13.04 -18.36
C ILE A 51 4.37 13.87 -19.60
N SER A 52 4.24 15.19 -19.41
CA SER A 52 4.05 16.14 -20.51
C SER A 52 5.29 17.02 -20.68
N PRO A 53 6.36 16.54 -21.34
CA PRO A 53 7.42 17.43 -21.80
C PRO A 53 6.93 18.13 -23.07
N ALA A 54 6.78 19.46 -23.00
CA ALA A 54 6.68 20.42 -24.11
C ALA A 54 6.20 19.88 -25.48
N GLY A 55 5.03 19.24 -25.55
CA GLY A 55 4.42 18.87 -26.84
C GLY A 55 3.78 17.47 -26.96
N GLY A 56 3.72 16.64 -25.91
CA GLY A 56 2.93 15.41 -25.97
C GLY A 56 2.88 14.63 -24.65
N ILE A 57 1.81 13.84 -24.47
CA ILE A 57 1.67 12.90 -23.35
C ILE A 57 2.47 11.64 -23.71
N ARG A 58 3.52 11.33 -22.93
CA ARG A 58 4.21 10.04 -23.01
C ARG A 58 3.97 9.27 -21.71
N PRO A 59 3.29 8.11 -21.77
CA PRO A 59 3.11 7.28 -20.58
C PRO A 59 4.45 6.68 -20.17
N ARG A 60 4.84 6.86 -18.91
CA ARG A 60 6.00 6.21 -18.29
C ARG A 60 5.51 5.15 -17.32
N LEU A 61 5.97 3.91 -17.50
CA LEU A 61 5.69 2.83 -16.55
C LEU A 61 6.30 3.17 -15.18
N VAL A 62 5.48 3.05 -14.13
CA VAL A 62 5.87 3.18 -12.73
C VAL A 62 5.49 1.88 -12.05
N ASN A 63 6.47 1.26 -11.38
CA ASN A 63 6.29 0.04 -10.61
C ASN A 63 6.80 0.27 -9.19
N HIS A 64 6.05 -0.21 -8.21
CA HIS A 64 6.48 -0.24 -6.82
C HIS A 64 5.95 -1.49 -6.14
N THR A 65 6.80 -2.08 -5.31
CA THR A 65 6.49 -3.28 -4.54
C THR A 65 6.50 -2.88 -3.07
N PHE A 66 5.33 -2.90 -2.46
CA PHE A 66 5.18 -2.76 -1.02
C PHE A 66 5.55 -4.10 -0.37
N THR A 67 6.69 -4.11 0.29
CA THR A 67 7.23 -5.26 1.01
C THR A 67 6.41 -5.58 2.27
N ALA A 68 6.55 -6.79 2.80
CA ALA A 68 5.92 -7.17 4.07
C ALA A 68 6.25 -6.19 5.22
N GLU A 69 7.46 -5.64 5.23
CA GLU A 69 7.90 -4.65 6.22
C GLU A 69 7.17 -3.31 6.06
N GLU A 70 7.02 -2.81 4.84
CA GLU A 70 6.26 -1.57 4.57
C GLU A 70 4.78 -1.74 4.88
N LEU A 71 4.18 -2.89 4.53
CA LEU A 71 2.79 -3.22 4.86
C LEU A 71 2.58 -3.23 6.37
N LYS A 72 3.53 -3.81 7.12
CA LYS A 72 3.50 -3.79 8.59
C LYS A 72 3.59 -2.36 9.14
N GLN A 73 4.47 -1.53 8.58
CA GLN A 73 4.61 -0.13 8.99
C GLN A 73 3.31 0.65 8.75
N ILE A 74 2.66 0.46 7.60
CA ILE A 74 1.37 1.09 7.27
C ILE A 74 0.29 0.69 8.29
N ASP A 75 0.19 -0.59 8.63
CA ASP A 75 -0.80 -1.05 9.61
C ASP A 75 -0.50 -0.52 11.02
N ASP A 76 0.77 -0.53 11.44
CA ASP A 76 1.20 0.03 12.74
C ASP A 76 0.87 1.53 12.84
N GLU A 77 1.10 2.31 11.77
CA GLU A 77 0.73 3.72 11.70
C GLU A 77 -0.79 3.92 11.77
N SER A 78 -1.54 3.11 11.05
CA SER A 78 -3.01 3.20 10.99
C SER A 78 -3.64 2.86 12.34
N ARG A 79 -3.09 1.87 13.07
CA ARG A 79 -3.48 1.57 14.46
C ARG A 79 -3.21 2.74 15.40
N LYS A 80 -2.05 3.38 15.30
CA LYS A 80 -1.70 4.57 16.13
C LYS A 80 -2.68 5.73 15.88
N ARG A 81 -3.10 5.96 14.64
CA ARG A 81 -4.06 7.02 14.30
C ARG A 81 -5.46 6.73 14.87
N ARG A 82 -5.91 5.47 14.85
CA ARG A 82 -7.18 5.04 15.45
C ARG A 82 -7.22 5.19 16.97
N GLY A 83 -6.11 4.90 17.66
CA GLY A 83 -5.99 5.07 19.11
C GLY A 83 -6.17 6.52 19.60
N LYS A 84 -6.14 7.51 18.70
CA LYS A 84 -6.30 8.94 19.00
C LYS A 84 -7.71 9.49 18.69
N GLY A 85 -8.57 8.71 18.03
CA GLY A 85 -9.85 9.15 17.45
C GLY A 85 -11.12 8.90 18.28
N SER A 86 -11.03 8.79 19.61
CA SER A 86 -12.17 8.47 20.49
C SER A 86 -12.25 9.38 21.72
N ARG A 87 -12.25 10.72 21.54
CA ARG A 87 -12.64 11.62 22.64
C ARG A 87 -13.36 12.91 22.23
N PHE A 88 -13.82 13.05 20.99
CA PHE A 88 -14.58 14.24 20.60
C PHE A 88 -15.69 13.85 19.64
N TRP A 89 -16.81 13.41 20.19
CA TRP A 89 -18.19 13.77 19.83
C TRP A 89 -19.07 13.21 20.94
N GLY A 90 -19.38 14.09 21.90
CA GLY A 90 -20.51 14.02 22.82
C GLY A 90 -21.36 15.25 22.58
#